data_AF-A0A1I8MBN8-F1
#
_entry.id   AF-A0A1I8MBN8-F1
#
_cell.length_a   1.000
_cell.length_b   1.000
_cell.length_c   1.000
_cell.angle_alpha   90.00
_cell.angle_beta   90.00
_cell.angle_gamma   90.00
#
_symmetry.space_group_name_H-M   'P 1'
#
loop_
_entity.id
_entity.type
_entity.pdbx_description
1 polymer ?
#
loop_
_entity_poly.entity_id
_entity_poly.type
_entity_poly.pdbx_seq_one_letter_code
_entity_poly.pdbx_strand_id
1 'polypeptide(L)'
;STTLAAPQSCILCDKNDLQSKDPQTNYEEFLFEHQVTRQDAINALKQLNESFYDGLQSDSSCNAVRCTEKVNKYCLGPQFINDHCYCEFGHSTEGLPFVPHMCYVGEKAYKPSVGSCFFYEEVKECCCSALLAREWRHISSSSSLHRSSSTIVSNYHHVLYITCLYLLIRQLYL
;
A
#
# COMPACT_ATOMS: atom_id res chain seq x y z
N SER A 1 21.61 -30.61 -18.70
CA SER A 1 21.69 -29.61 -17.64
C SER A 1 20.47 -28.73 -17.66
N THR A 2 19.56 -28.94 -16.70
CA THR A 2 18.66 -27.90 -16.17
C THR A 2 18.04 -28.47 -14.90
N THR A 3 18.68 -28.15 -13.78
CA THR A 3 18.24 -28.47 -12.43
C THR A 3 17.15 -27.45 -12.07
N LEU A 4 15.89 -27.87 -11.96
CA LEU A 4 14.88 -27.04 -11.29
C LEU A 4 15.14 -27.13 -9.79
N ALA A 5 15.50 -26.00 -9.19
CA ALA A 5 15.60 -25.88 -7.74
C ALA A 5 14.20 -25.94 -7.13
N ALA A 6 13.97 -26.91 -6.24
CA ALA A 6 12.78 -26.98 -5.42
C ALA A 6 12.82 -25.89 -4.33
N PRO A 7 11.68 -25.26 -3.99
CA PRO A 7 11.63 -24.34 -2.87
C PRO A 7 11.92 -25.10 -1.57
N GLN A 8 12.86 -24.57 -0.79
CA GLN A 8 13.28 -25.14 0.48
C GLN A 8 12.21 -24.89 1.55
N SER A 9 11.34 -25.88 1.80
CA SER A 9 10.75 -26.19 3.12
C SER A 9 9.53 -27.09 2.98
N CYS A 10 9.73 -28.39 2.70
CA CYS A 10 8.71 -29.41 2.96
C CYS A 10 9.40 -30.66 3.51
N ILE A 11 9.59 -30.71 4.83
CA ILE A 11 10.05 -31.93 5.52
C ILE A 11 8.77 -32.71 5.86
N LEU A 12 8.54 -33.79 5.11
CA LEU A 12 7.36 -34.66 5.04
C LEU A 12 6.14 -34.09 4.29
N CYS A 13 6.07 -34.38 2.99
CA CYS A 13 4.79 -34.54 2.29
C CYS A 13 4.61 -36.03 1.99
N ASP A 14 3.53 -36.64 2.50
CA ASP A 14 3.19 -38.02 2.18
C ASP A 14 2.68 -38.08 0.73
N LYS A 15 2.99 -39.16 0.02
CA LYS A 15 2.66 -39.28 -1.42
C LYS A 15 1.15 -39.28 -1.67
N ASN A 16 0.34 -39.52 -0.64
CA ASN A 16 -1.12 -39.46 -0.71
C ASN A 16 -1.69 -38.03 -0.62
N ASP A 17 -0.90 -37.03 -0.22
CA ASP A 17 -1.32 -35.61 -0.22
C ASP A 17 -1.34 -35.01 -1.65
N LEU A 18 -0.75 -35.72 -2.62
CA LEU A 18 -0.80 -35.39 -4.05
C LEU A 18 -2.04 -35.97 -4.76
N GLN A 19 -2.94 -36.66 -4.04
CA GLN A 19 -4.21 -37.07 -4.64
C GLN A 19 -5.11 -35.86 -4.79
N SER A 20 -5.24 -35.43 -6.05
CA SER A 20 -6.13 -34.38 -6.52
C SER A 20 -7.55 -34.61 -6.00
N LYS A 21 -7.88 -33.89 -4.93
CA LYS A 21 -9.27 -33.64 -4.57
C LYS A 21 -9.71 -32.54 -5.52
N ASP A 22 -10.42 -32.92 -6.56
CA ASP A 22 -11.16 -32.00 -7.42
C ASP A 22 -12.45 -31.61 -6.69
N PRO A 23 -12.54 -30.36 -6.24
CA PRO A 23 -13.75 -29.60 -6.42
C PRO A 23 -13.46 -28.51 -7.44
N GLN A 24 -14.39 -28.29 -8.38
CA GLN A 24 -14.51 -27.06 -9.17
C GLN A 24 -14.32 -25.82 -8.29
N THR A 25 -13.09 -25.41 -8.14
CA THR A 25 -12.68 -24.14 -7.58
C THR A 25 -12.22 -23.36 -8.78
N ASN A 26 -12.98 -22.31 -9.10
CA ASN A 26 -12.58 -21.27 -10.02
C ASN A 26 -11.31 -20.60 -9.44
N TYR A 27 -10.16 -21.26 -9.59
CA TYR A 27 -8.85 -20.70 -9.28
C TYR A 27 -8.55 -19.72 -10.39
N GLU A 28 -8.84 -18.45 -10.13
CA GLU A 28 -8.40 -17.35 -10.97
C GLU A 28 -6.89 -17.18 -10.71
N GLU A 29 -6.07 -17.55 -11.70
CA GLU A 29 -4.64 -17.29 -11.65
C GLU A 29 -4.43 -15.79 -11.84
N PHE A 30 -4.23 -15.08 -10.72
CA PHE A 30 -3.77 -13.70 -10.74
C PHE A 30 -2.25 -13.69 -10.88
N LEU A 31 -1.74 -13.20 -12.00
CA LEU A 31 -0.33 -13.02 -12.22
C LEU A 31 0.09 -11.66 -11.63
N PHE A 32 1.10 -11.67 -10.75
CA PHE A 32 1.69 -10.43 -10.25
C PHE A 32 2.30 -9.61 -11.41
N GLU A 33 1.98 -8.32 -11.49
CA GLU A 33 2.55 -7.41 -12.48
C GLU A 33 3.69 -6.60 -11.84
N HIS A 34 3.35 -5.66 -10.96
CA HIS A 34 4.30 -4.79 -10.29
C HIS A 34 3.84 -4.38 -8.89
N GLN A 35 4.78 -3.80 -8.14
CA GLN A 35 4.55 -3.24 -6.83
C GLN A 35 5.33 -1.95 -6.68
N VAL A 36 4.65 -0.91 -6.18
CA VAL A 36 5.29 0.28 -5.61
C VAL A 36 5.28 0.12 -4.10
N THR A 37 6.45 -0.08 -3.49
CA THR A 37 6.53 -0.18 -2.04
C THR A 37 6.32 1.18 -1.38
N ARG A 38 6.03 1.19 -0.07
CA ARG A 38 5.96 2.44 0.69
C ARG A 38 7.26 3.25 0.61
N GLN A 39 8.41 2.57 0.62
CA GLN A 39 9.69 3.25 0.56
C GLN A 39 9.94 3.86 -0.82
N ASP A 40 9.58 3.15 -1.89
CA ASP A 40 9.70 3.65 -3.26
C ASP A 40 8.78 4.84 -3.48
N ALA A 41 7.53 4.76 -3.01
CA ALA A 41 6.58 5.87 -3.03
C ALA A 41 7.13 7.13 -2.33
N ILE A 42 7.71 6.98 -1.14
CA ILE A 42 8.35 8.08 -0.41
C ILE A 42 9.53 8.67 -1.19
N ASN A 43 10.33 7.82 -1.84
CA ASN A 43 11.47 8.26 -2.62
C ASN A 43 11.04 8.99 -3.90
N ALA A 44 9.96 8.55 -4.54
CA ALA A 44 9.37 9.22 -5.69
C ALA A 44 8.78 10.59 -5.31
N LEU A 45 8.05 10.68 -4.19
CA LEU A 45 7.51 11.96 -3.69
C LEU A 45 8.59 13.04 -3.50
N LYS A 46 9.79 12.63 -3.04
CA LYS A 46 10.93 13.54 -2.85
C LYS A 46 11.51 14.08 -4.16
N GLN A 47 11.27 13.39 -5.28
CA GLN A 47 11.75 13.78 -6.60
C GLN A 47 10.72 14.66 -7.35
N LEU A 48 9.50 14.79 -6.84
CA LEU A 48 8.48 15.65 -7.44
C LEU A 48 8.81 17.13 -7.21
N ASN A 49 8.69 17.92 -8.27
CA ASN A 49 8.85 19.38 -8.21
C ASN A 49 7.59 20.05 -7.66
N GLU A 50 7.72 21.26 -7.10
CA GLU A 50 6.56 21.99 -6.55
C GLU A 50 5.46 22.23 -7.60
N SER A 51 5.81 22.41 -8.87
CA SER A 51 4.84 22.54 -9.98
C SER A 51 3.97 21.31 -10.19
N PHE A 52 4.43 20.11 -9.81
CA PHE A 52 3.61 18.90 -9.85
C PHE A 52 2.46 18.98 -8.87
N TYR A 53 2.71 19.57 -7.69
CA TYR A 53 1.69 19.71 -6.66
C TYR A 53 0.64 20.73 -7.05
N ASP A 54 0.96 21.77 -7.82
CA ASP A 54 -0.01 22.77 -8.27
C ASP A 54 -1.07 22.19 -9.21
N GLY A 55 -0.73 21.11 -9.92
CA GLY A 55 -1.63 20.38 -10.83
C GLY A 55 -1.86 21.09 -12.16
N LEU A 56 -2.33 20.35 -13.16
CA LEU A 56 -2.54 20.82 -14.54
C LEU A 56 -3.88 21.56 -14.73
N GLN A 57 -4.56 22.00 -13.65
CA GLN A 57 -5.86 22.69 -13.78
C GLN A 57 -5.79 23.99 -14.59
N SER A 58 -4.60 24.58 -14.75
CA SER A 58 -4.36 25.77 -15.57
C SER A 58 -4.11 25.48 -17.04
N ASP A 59 -3.95 24.22 -17.44
CA ASP A 59 -3.58 23.86 -18.80
C ASP A 59 -4.82 23.64 -19.64
N SER A 60 -4.80 24.20 -20.86
CA SER A 60 -5.95 24.19 -21.77
C SER A 60 -6.47 22.78 -22.12
N SER A 61 -5.67 21.73 -21.90
CA SER A 61 -6.01 20.32 -22.08
C SER A 61 -7.00 19.79 -21.04
N CYS A 62 -7.05 20.36 -19.84
CA CYS A 62 -7.92 19.88 -18.76
C CYS A 62 -9.31 20.54 -18.74
N ASN A 63 -9.62 21.40 -19.71
CA ASN A 63 -10.90 22.10 -19.80
C ASN A 63 -12.12 21.16 -19.91
N ALA A 64 -11.93 19.95 -20.45
CA ALA A 64 -12.99 18.97 -20.62
C ALA A 64 -13.35 18.21 -19.32
N VAL A 65 -12.44 18.16 -18.33
CA VAL A 65 -12.60 17.38 -17.10
C VAL A 65 -12.76 18.30 -15.91
N ARG A 66 -13.89 18.17 -15.19
CA ARG A 66 -14.13 18.93 -13.96
C ARG A 66 -13.83 18.08 -12.74
N CYS A 67 -12.87 18.51 -11.91
CA CYS A 67 -12.51 17.88 -10.65
C CYS A 67 -13.55 18.16 -9.56
N THR A 68 -14.74 17.57 -9.72
CA THR A 68 -15.83 17.67 -8.75
C THR A 68 -15.49 16.89 -7.47
N GLU A 69 -16.23 17.15 -6.38
CA GLU A 69 -16.06 16.39 -5.13
C GLU A 69 -16.19 14.87 -5.34
N LYS A 70 -17.08 14.43 -6.26
CA LYS A 70 -17.21 13.01 -6.62
C LYS A 70 -15.94 12.47 -7.26
N VAL A 71 -15.31 13.25 -8.14
CA VAL A 71 -14.03 12.86 -8.78
C VAL A 71 -12.91 12.82 -7.75
N ASN A 72 -12.83 13.81 -6.85
CA ASN A 72 -11.82 13.82 -5.79
C ASN A 72 -11.97 12.61 -4.85
N LYS A 73 -13.21 12.25 -4.49
CA LYS A 73 -13.50 11.02 -3.72
C LYS A 73 -13.08 9.75 -4.46
N TYR A 74 -13.24 9.73 -5.79
CA TYR A 74 -12.74 8.66 -6.62
C TYR A 74 -11.20 8.59 -6.61
N CYS A 75 -10.51 9.72 -6.84
CA CYS A 75 -9.05 9.80 -6.84
C CYS A 75 -8.40 9.31 -5.54
N LEU A 76 -8.99 9.63 -4.39
CA LEU A 76 -8.50 9.22 -3.07
C LEU A 76 -8.98 7.82 -2.66
N GLY A 77 -9.84 7.19 -3.47
CA GLY A 77 -10.43 5.89 -3.21
C GLY A 77 -9.63 4.74 -3.84
N PRO A 78 -9.88 3.50 -3.40
CA PRO A 78 -9.22 2.32 -3.95
C PRO A 78 -9.56 2.08 -5.43
N GLN A 79 -10.71 2.58 -5.89
CA GLN A 79 -11.14 2.45 -7.29
C GLN A 79 -10.15 3.08 -8.27
N PHE A 80 -9.51 4.20 -7.89
CA PHE A 80 -8.53 4.84 -8.76
C PHE A 80 -7.26 3.99 -8.95
N ILE A 81 -6.80 3.31 -7.91
CA ILE A 81 -5.67 2.37 -8.00
C ILE A 81 -6.06 1.08 -8.72
N ASN A 82 -7.29 0.61 -8.57
CA ASN A 82 -7.77 -0.53 -9.34
C ASN A 82 -7.83 -0.20 -10.84
N ASP A 83 -8.32 0.99 -11.17
CA ASP A 83 -8.41 1.46 -12.56
C ASP A 83 -7.01 1.72 -13.14
N HIS A 84 -6.04 2.20 -12.34
CA HIS A 84 -4.62 2.23 -12.71
C HIS A 84 -4.11 0.84 -13.12
N CYS A 85 -4.22 -0.15 -12.22
CA CYS A 85 -3.74 -1.51 -12.48
C CYS A 85 -4.41 -2.17 -13.69
N TYR A 86 -5.61 -1.71 -14.07
CA TYR A 86 -6.32 -2.24 -15.22
C TYR A 86 -6.01 -1.50 -16.53
N CYS A 87 -6.10 -0.17 -16.52
CA CYS A 87 -6.03 0.65 -17.72
C CYS A 87 -4.63 0.88 -18.23
N GLU A 88 -3.67 0.72 -17.33
CA GLU A 88 -2.31 1.18 -17.51
C GLU A 88 -1.37 -0.02 -17.70
N PHE A 89 -1.93 -1.19 -18.03
CA PHE A 89 -1.28 -2.49 -18.19
C PHE A 89 -0.01 -2.50 -19.06
N GLY A 90 1.02 -3.24 -18.60
CA GLY A 90 2.23 -3.51 -19.36
C GLY A 90 3.29 -2.42 -19.30
N HIS A 91 3.21 -1.55 -18.29
CA HIS A 91 4.06 -0.38 -18.10
C HIS A 91 5.56 -0.62 -18.31
N SER A 92 6.17 0.13 -19.25
CA SER A 92 7.61 0.39 -19.20
C SER A 92 7.97 1.41 -18.12
N THR A 93 7.00 2.25 -17.72
CA THR A 93 7.16 3.36 -16.79
C THR A 93 5.93 3.45 -15.89
N GLU A 94 6.15 3.43 -14.59
CA GLU A 94 5.12 3.54 -13.55
C GLU A 94 4.45 4.93 -13.56
N GLY A 95 3.12 4.97 -13.65
CA GLY A 95 2.31 6.19 -13.74
C GLY A 95 2.01 6.82 -12.37
N LEU A 96 1.97 6.02 -11.30
CA LEU A 96 1.72 6.46 -9.93
C LEU A 96 2.86 6.07 -8.98
N PRO A 97 4.12 6.48 -9.26
CA PRO A 97 5.30 5.99 -8.53
C PRO A 97 5.36 6.49 -7.09
N PHE A 98 4.53 7.48 -6.73
CA PHE A 98 4.46 8.11 -5.42
C PHE A 98 3.33 7.56 -4.52
N VAL A 99 2.62 6.52 -4.96
CA VAL A 99 1.53 5.88 -4.22
C VAL A 99 1.84 4.41 -4.02
N PRO A 100 1.89 3.90 -2.78
CA PRO A 100 2.13 2.48 -2.55
C PRO A 100 0.95 1.64 -3.04
N HIS A 101 1.20 0.68 -3.93
CA HIS A 101 0.19 -0.21 -4.47
C HIS A 101 0.80 -1.50 -5.02
N MET A 102 -0.06 -2.47 -5.35
CA MET A 102 0.30 -3.73 -6.00
C MET A 102 -0.70 -4.00 -7.11
N CYS A 103 -0.21 -4.27 -8.31
CA CYS A 103 -1.04 -4.61 -9.45
C CYS A 103 -0.93 -6.11 -9.76
N TYR A 104 -2.08 -6.67 -10.08
CA TYR A 104 -2.23 -8.06 -10.48
C TYR A 104 -2.97 -8.11 -11.81
N VAL A 105 -2.46 -8.92 -12.72
CA VAL A 105 -3.10 -9.29 -13.97
C VAL A 105 -4.05 -10.44 -13.70
N GLY A 106 -5.31 -10.33 -14.06
CA GLY A 106 -6.27 -11.43 -14.02
C GLY A 106 -7.04 -11.56 -15.31
N GLU A 107 -7.50 -12.76 -15.64
CA GLU A 107 -8.29 -13.05 -16.86
C GLU A 107 -9.72 -12.45 -16.82
N LYS A 108 -10.14 -11.83 -15.71
CA LYS A 108 -11.45 -11.18 -15.64
C LYS A 108 -11.51 -9.97 -16.54
N ALA A 109 -12.65 -9.84 -17.23
CA ALA A 109 -13.12 -8.61 -17.86
C ALA A 109 -13.45 -7.55 -16.78
N TYR A 110 -12.43 -7.06 -16.07
CA TYR A 110 -12.56 -5.88 -15.23
C TYR A 110 -12.89 -4.69 -16.16
N LYS A 111 -13.76 -3.80 -15.69
CA LYS A 111 -14.08 -2.56 -16.43
C LYS A 111 -13.70 -1.40 -15.53
N PRO A 112 -13.06 -0.36 -16.07
CA PRO A 112 -12.69 0.79 -15.27
C PRO A 112 -13.94 1.40 -14.66
N SER A 113 -13.88 1.69 -13.37
CA SER A 113 -14.99 2.25 -12.60
C SER A 113 -15.43 3.63 -13.12
N VAL A 114 -14.51 4.36 -13.75
CA VAL A 114 -14.77 5.64 -14.42
C VAL A 114 -15.32 5.52 -15.85
N GLY A 115 -15.52 4.29 -16.33
CA GLY A 115 -16.20 3.99 -17.59
C GLY A 115 -15.27 3.59 -18.72
N SER A 116 -14.17 4.31 -18.96
CA SER A 116 -13.17 3.94 -19.97
C SER A 116 -11.75 4.30 -19.54
N CYS A 117 -10.77 3.57 -20.08
CA CYS A 117 -9.36 3.86 -19.81
C CYS A 117 -8.90 5.19 -20.42
N PHE A 118 -9.52 5.61 -21.52
CA PHE A 118 -9.31 6.95 -22.06
C PHE A 118 -9.72 8.04 -21.05
N PHE A 119 -10.91 7.91 -20.46
CA PHE A 119 -11.37 8.88 -19.46
C PHE A 119 -10.61 8.77 -18.13
N TYR A 120 -10.14 7.58 -17.77
CA TYR A 120 -9.22 7.38 -16.65
C TYR A 120 -7.97 8.23 -16.78
N GLU A 121 -7.30 8.19 -17.95
CA GLU A 121 -6.08 8.95 -18.21
C GLU A 121 -6.32 10.46 -18.06
N GLU A 122 -7.41 10.99 -18.63
CA GLU A 122 -7.74 12.41 -18.50
C GLU A 122 -8.02 12.80 -17.03
N VAL A 123 -8.74 11.96 -16.29
CA VAL A 123 -9.04 12.20 -14.87
C VAL A 123 -7.78 12.08 -14.00
N LYS A 124 -6.87 11.15 -14.32
CA LYS A 124 -5.58 10.99 -13.65
C LYS A 124 -4.78 12.29 -13.74
N GLU A 125 -4.49 12.75 -14.96
CA GLU A 125 -3.65 13.92 -15.20
C GLU A 125 -4.28 15.21 -14.70
N CYS A 126 -5.58 15.42 -14.95
CA CYS A 126 -6.23 16.70 -14.66
C CYS A 126 -6.69 16.85 -13.20
N CYS A 127 -6.96 15.76 -12.50
CA CYS A 127 -7.56 15.80 -11.17
C CYS A 127 -6.80 14.99 -10.12
N CYS A 128 -6.43 13.75 -10.42
CA CYS A 128 -6.01 12.83 -9.38
C CYS A 128 -4.53 12.93 -9.01
N SER A 129 -3.61 13.04 -9.99
CA SER A 129 -2.16 12.95 -9.74
C SER A 129 -1.66 13.96 -8.70
N ALA A 130 -1.98 15.25 -8.89
CA ALA A 130 -1.58 16.30 -7.96
C ALA A 130 -2.27 16.18 -6.59
N LEU A 131 -3.57 15.86 -6.58
CA LEU A 131 -4.33 15.66 -5.34
C LEU A 131 -3.75 14.51 -4.51
N LEU A 132 -3.44 13.40 -5.16
CA LEU A 132 -2.94 12.19 -4.53
C LEU A 132 -1.51 12.38 -4.03
N ALA A 133 -0.64 13.07 -4.79
CA ALA A 133 0.69 13.43 -4.32
C ALA A 133 0.67 14.35 -3.09
N ARG A 134 -0.23 15.34 -3.04
CA ARG A 134 -0.42 16.20 -1.84
C ARG A 134 -0.81 15.35 -0.62
N GLU A 135 -1.77 14.46 -0.79
CA GLU A 135 -2.24 13.58 0.28
C GLU A 135 -1.10 12.68 0.80
N TRP A 136 -0.36 12.03 -0.11
CA TRP A 136 0.73 11.14 0.28
C TRP A 136 1.96 11.87 0.82
N ARG A 137 2.22 13.13 0.41
CA ARG A 137 3.23 14.00 1.05
C ARG A 137 2.85 14.29 2.50
N HIS A 138 1.56 14.52 2.79
CA HIS A 138 1.08 14.72 4.15
C HIS A 138 1.15 13.43 4.99
N ILE A 139 0.75 12.28 4.43
CA ILE A 139 0.81 10.96 5.11
C ILE A 139 2.26 10.55 5.41
N SER A 140 3.17 10.75 4.46
CA SER A 140 4.58 10.37 4.62
C SER A 140 5.33 11.24 5.63
N SER A 141 5.01 12.53 5.70
CA SER A 141 5.60 13.46 6.69
C SER A 141 5.02 13.26 8.10
N SER A 142 3.72 13.03 8.25
CA SER A 142 3.10 12.73 9.55
C SER A 142 3.58 11.40 10.17
N SER A 143 3.95 10.43 9.34
CA SER A 143 4.55 9.16 9.80
C SER A 143 5.93 9.33 10.44
N SER A 144 6.63 10.45 10.22
CA SER A 144 7.94 10.71 10.85
C SER A 144 7.82 11.25 12.29
N LEU A 145 6.64 11.73 12.69
CA LEU A 145 6.38 12.26 14.03
C LEU A 145 6.09 11.16 15.07
N HIS A 146 5.85 9.91 14.63
CA HIS A 146 5.61 8.77 15.50
C HIS A 146 6.85 7.90 15.76
N ARG A 147 8.06 8.47 15.64
CA ARG A 147 9.30 7.91 16.17
C ARG A 147 9.85 8.76 17.32
N SER A 148 8.97 9.21 18.20
CA SER A 148 9.32 9.69 19.53
C SER A 148 9.23 8.51 20.50
N SER A 149 10.40 8.06 20.95
CA SER A 149 10.70 7.14 22.03
C SER A 149 9.53 6.44 22.72
N SER A 150 9.51 5.10 22.60
CA SER A 150 8.93 4.24 23.63
C SER A 150 9.65 4.50 24.96
N THR A 151 9.15 5.42 25.76
CA THR A 151 9.51 5.53 27.18
C THR A 151 8.48 4.74 27.99
N ILE A 152 8.44 3.42 27.81
CA ILE A 152 7.95 2.54 28.88
C ILE A 152 9.18 2.28 29.75
N VAL A 153 9.45 3.21 30.68
CA VAL A 153 10.38 2.91 31.78
C VAL A 153 9.75 1.79 32.59
N SER A 154 10.36 0.62 32.45
CA SER A 154 10.03 -0.62 33.11
C SER A 154 10.12 -0.43 34.65
N ASN A 155 8.99 -0.16 35.31
CA ASN A 155 8.86 0.11 36.76
C ASN A 155 9.09 -1.12 37.66
N TYR A 156 9.83 -2.14 37.21
CA TYR A 156 10.03 -3.37 37.99
C TYR A 156 10.88 -3.13 39.24
N HIS A 157 11.83 -2.19 39.19
CA HIS A 157 12.65 -1.84 40.37
C HIS A 157 11.83 -1.16 41.48
N HIS A 158 10.86 -0.31 41.14
CA HIS A 158 10.01 0.34 42.13
C HIS A 158 9.05 -0.64 42.80
N VAL A 159 8.46 -1.57 42.03
CA VAL A 159 7.58 -2.61 42.59
C VAL A 159 8.38 -3.59 43.46
N LEU A 160 9.59 -3.99 43.04
CA LEU A 160 10.46 -4.86 43.85
C LEU A 160 10.92 -4.16 45.14
N TYR A 161 11.24 -2.87 45.07
CA TYR A 161 11.64 -2.10 46.26
C TYR A 161 10.48 -1.99 47.27
N ILE A 162 9.27 -1.64 46.82
CA ILE A 162 8.10 -1.52 47.69
C ILE A 162 7.72 -2.87 48.31
N THR A 163 7.76 -3.96 47.53
CA THR A 163 7.47 -5.30 48.04
C THR A 163 8.52 -5.78 49.05
N CYS A 164 9.81 -5.56 48.80
CA CYS A 164 10.87 -5.84 49.79
C CYS A 164 10.69 -5.04 51.08
N LEU A 165 10.39 -3.74 50.99
CA LEU A 165 10.17 -2.90 52.17
C LEU A 165 8.98 -3.38 53.00
N TYR A 166 7.88 -3.76 52.34
CA TYR A 166 6.71 -4.31 53.00
C TYR A 166 7.01 -5.63 53.73
N LEU A 167 7.77 -6.53 53.09
CA LEU A 167 8.15 -7.80 53.71
C LEU A 167 9.10 -7.61 54.91
N LEU A 168 10.03 -6.64 54.85
CA LEU A 168 10.92 -6.31 55.96
C LEU A 168 10.15 -5.71 57.14
N ILE A 169 9.23 -4.78 56.89
CA ILE A 169 8.38 -4.21 57.95
C ILE A 169 7.53 -5.32 58.59
N ARG A 170 6.96 -6.22 57.80
CA ARG A 170 6.15 -7.33 58.33
C ARG A 170 6.95 -8.24 59.27
N GLN A 171 8.21 -8.56 58.97
CA GLN A 171 9.08 -9.39 59.82
C GLN A 171 9.54 -8.67 61.11
N LEU A 172 9.47 -7.35 61.17
CA LEU A 172 9.89 -6.56 62.35
C LEU A 172 8.72 -6.29 63.32
N TYR A 173 7.47 -6.45 62.88
CA TYR A 173 6.27 -6.10 63.63
C TYR A 173 5.30 -7.29 63.87
N LEU A 174 5.68 -8.50 63.46
CA LEU A 174 5.06 -9.79 63.81
C LEU A 174 6.14 -10.71 64.38
#